data_AF-A0A3B8I4R9-F1
#
_entry.id   AF-A0A3B8I4R9-F1
#
_cell.length_a   1.000
_cell.length_b   1.000
_cell.length_c   1.000
_cell.angle_alpha   90.00
_cell.angle_beta   90.00
_cell.angle_gamma   90.00
#
_symmetry.space_group_name_H-M   'P 1'
#
loop_
_entity.id
_entity.type
_entity.pdbx_description
1 polymer ?
#
loop_
_entity_poly.entity_id
_entity_poly.type
_entity_poly.pdbx_seq_one_letter_code
_entity_poly.pdbx_strand_id
1 'polypeptide(L)'
;MKPILYLTLIWGLLLTVVCQAQLLPEVYFGYNQTDLTPASRQTLDELVQTWEAKGLAQEIVLTGYTDASGTQAYNNQLSKERARA
;
A
#
# COMPACT_ATOMS: atom_id res chain seq x y z
N MET A 1 45.81 -12.58 -24.63
CA MET A 1 44.64 -13.48 -24.78
C MET A 1 43.87 -13.53 -23.46
N LYS A 2 42.89 -12.64 -23.27
CA LYS A 2 42.00 -12.60 -22.08
C LYS A 2 40.53 -12.37 -22.51
N PRO A 3 39.86 -13.30 -23.23
CA PRO A 3 38.47 -13.08 -23.62
C PRO A 3 37.43 -13.71 -22.68
N ILE A 4 37.84 -14.52 -21.69
CA ILE A 4 36.91 -15.37 -20.93
C ILE A 4 36.41 -14.73 -19.62
N LEU A 5 37.10 -13.69 -19.12
CA LEU A 5 36.78 -13.09 -17.80
C LEU A 5 35.56 -12.14 -17.82
N TYR A 6 35.14 -11.64 -18.98
CA TYR A 6 34.02 -10.69 -19.08
C TYR A 6 32.65 -11.37 -19.21
N LEU A 7 32.60 -12.64 -19.63
CA LEU A 7 31.34 -13.33 -19.91
C LEU A 7 30.61 -13.79 -18.63
N THR A 8 31.35 -14.04 -17.54
CA THR A 8 30.76 -14.46 -16.25
C THR A 8 30.20 -13.29 -15.43
N LEU A 9 30.64 -12.06 -15.70
CA LEU A 9 30.18 -10.86 -15.00
C LEU A 9 28.80 -10.39 -15.48
N ILE A 10 28.45 -10.66 -16.75
CA ILE A 10 27.18 -10.23 -17.36
C ILE A 10 26.04 -11.21 -17.00
N TRP A 11 26.35 -12.47 -16.65
CA TRP A 11 25.34 -13.48 -16.30
C TRP A 11 24.83 -13.40 -14.85
N GLY A 12 25.55 -12.72 -13.95
CA GLY A 12 25.12 -12.52 -12.57
C GLY A 12 24.19 -11.32 -12.34
N LEU A 13 24.05 -10.42 -13.32
CA LEU A 13 23.39 -9.12 -13.13
C LEU A 13 21.89 -9.12 -13.49
N LEU A 14 21.35 -10.22 -14.04
CA LEU A 14 20.02 -10.21 -14.67
C LEU A 14 18.90 -10.91 -13.87
N LEU A 15 19.14 -11.33 -12.63
CA LEU A 15 18.18 -12.20 -11.90
C LEU A 15 17.66 -11.67 -10.55
N THR A 16 17.43 -10.37 -10.41
CA THR A 16 16.73 -9.84 -9.22
C THR A 16 15.68 -8.78 -9.55
N VAL A 17 14.85 -9.01 -10.57
CA VAL A 17 13.54 -8.35 -10.58
C VAL A 17 12.60 -9.21 -9.74
N VAL A 18 12.77 -9.14 -8.42
CA VAL A 18 11.77 -9.67 -7.49
C VAL A 18 10.63 -8.67 -7.48
N CYS A 19 9.49 -9.03 -8.07
CA CYS A 19 8.25 -8.29 -7.89
C CYS A 19 7.81 -8.48 -6.44
N GLN A 20 8.10 -7.51 -5.56
CA GLN A 20 7.54 -7.53 -4.21
C GLN A 20 6.06 -7.17 -4.30
N ALA A 21 5.18 -8.18 -4.14
CA ALA A 21 3.79 -7.91 -3.79
C ALA A 21 3.78 -7.31 -2.38
N GLN A 22 3.68 -5.99 -2.28
CA GLN A 22 3.49 -5.34 -0.98
C GLN A 22 2.05 -5.60 -0.53
N LEU A 23 1.89 -6.43 0.49
CA LEU A 23 0.63 -6.48 1.25
C LEU A 23 0.40 -5.08 1.84
N LEU A 24 -0.59 -4.37 1.30
CA LEU A 24 -1.04 -3.12 1.87
C LEU A 24 -1.84 -3.45 3.13
N PRO A 25 -1.52 -2.86 4.28
CA PRO A 25 -2.30 -3.08 5.49
C PRO A 25 -3.71 -2.50 5.31
N GLU A 26 -4.72 -3.26 5.73
CA GLU A 26 -6.09 -2.78 5.77
C GLU A 26 -6.30 -1.91 7.01
N VAL A 27 -6.93 -0.74 6.80
CA VAL A 27 -7.38 0.14 7.88
C VAL A 27 -8.89 0.03 8.05
N TYR A 28 -9.35 0.05 9.29
CA TYR A 28 -10.74 -0.16 9.65
C TYR A 28 -11.34 1.07 10.33
N PHE A 29 -12.65 1.15 10.21
CA PHE A 29 -13.52 2.17 10.78
C PHE A 29 -14.57 1.49 11.65
N GLY A 30 -15.09 2.21 12.64
CA GLY A 30 -16.27 1.75 13.36
C GLY A 30 -17.52 1.74 12.48
N TYR A 31 -18.58 1.08 12.98
CA TYR A 31 -19.88 1.05 12.30
C TYR A 31 -20.38 2.48 12.08
N ASN A 32 -20.69 2.81 10.84
CA ASN A 32 -21.18 4.12 10.44
C ASN A 32 -20.26 5.31 10.77
N GLN A 33 -18.95 5.05 10.93
CA GLN A 33 -17.97 6.07 11.28
C GLN A 33 -16.97 6.30 10.14
N THR A 34 -16.42 7.51 10.13
CA THR A 34 -15.36 7.98 9.23
C THR A 34 -14.03 8.16 9.97
N ASP A 35 -14.03 8.13 11.30
CA ASP A 35 -12.82 8.24 12.09
C ASP A 35 -12.08 6.90 12.11
N LEU A 36 -10.78 6.94 11.83
CA LEU A 36 -9.90 5.79 11.99
C LEU A 36 -9.92 5.32 13.44
N THR A 37 -10.00 4.00 13.64
CA THR A 37 -9.77 3.43 14.97
C THR A 37 -8.34 3.76 15.43
N PRO A 38 -8.07 3.83 16.76
CA PRO A 38 -6.71 4.06 17.25
C PRO A 38 -5.69 3.05 16.71
N ALA A 39 -6.08 1.78 16.59
CA ALA A 39 -5.25 0.73 16.03
C ALA A 39 -4.94 0.98 14.54
N SER A 40 -5.96 1.32 13.73
CA SER A 40 -5.76 1.61 12.31
C SER A 40 -4.93 2.86 12.06
N ARG A 41 -5.05 3.88 12.92
CA ARG A 41 -4.19 5.06 12.88
C ARG A 41 -2.73 4.67 13.10
N GLN A 42 -2.44 3.88 14.14
CA GLN A 42 -1.09 3.40 14.40
C GLN A 42 -0.52 2.60 13.22
N THR A 43 -1.32 1.69 12.63
CA THR A 43 -0.90 0.92 11.45
C THR A 43 -0.56 1.82 10.26
N LEU A 44 -1.36 2.87 10.02
CA LEU A 44 -1.10 3.82 8.94
C LEU A 44 0.20 4.61 9.19
N ASP A 45 0.43 5.06 10.43
CA ASP A 45 1.65 5.78 10.80
C ASP A 45 2.92 4.92 10.57
N GLU A 46 2.88 3.64 10.95
CA GLU A 46 3.99 2.69 10.74
C GLU A 46 4.25 2.43 9.24
N LEU A 47 3.18 2.38 8.43
CA LEU A 47 3.27 2.20 6.99
C LEU A 47 3.94 3.39 6.32
N VAL A 48 3.50 4.61 6.66
CA VAL A 48 4.07 5.86 6.12
C VAL A 48 5.55 5.96 6.45
N GLN A 49 5.94 5.71 7.71
CA GLN A 49 7.34 5.69 8.12
C GLN A 49 8.17 4.69 7.30
N THR A 50 7.60 3.50 7.04
CA THR A 50 8.28 2.47 6.24
C THR A 50 8.45 2.91 4.77
N TRP A 51 7.44 3.55 4.18
CA TRP A 51 7.51 4.03 2.80
C TRP A 51 8.50 5.17 2.63
N GLU A 52 8.52 6.12 3.57
CA GLU A 52 9.49 7.22 3.58
C GLU A 52 10.92 6.69 3.70
N ALA A 53 11.18 5.79 4.66
CA ALA A 53 12.50 5.22 4.88
C ALA A 53 13.05 4.44 3.67
N LYS A 54 12.15 3.85 2.87
CA LYS A 54 12.52 3.06 1.68
C LYS A 54 12.46 3.87 0.37
N GLY A 55 12.01 5.13 0.40
CA GLY A 55 11.81 5.94 -0.80
C GLY A 55 10.74 5.40 -1.75
N LEU A 56 9.69 4.75 -1.22
CA LEU A 56 8.65 4.05 -2.00
C LEU A 56 7.42 4.91 -2.31
N ALA A 57 7.28 6.08 -1.67
CA ALA A 57 6.10 6.93 -1.80
C ALA A 57 6.19 7.87 -3.03
N GLN A 58 6.02 7.32 -4.25
CA GLN A 58 5.93 8.13 -5.47
C GLN A 58 4.48 8.53 -5.82
N GLU A 59 3.54 7.61 -5.61
CA GLU A 59 2.10 7.82 -5.80
C GLU A 59 1.33 6.84 -4.92
N ILE A 60 0.28 7.31 -4.24
CA ILE A 60 -0.54 6.49 -3.32
C ILE A 60 -2.00 6.60 -3.74
N VAL A 61 -2.66 5.46 -3.92
CA VAL A 61 -4.10 5.37 -4.19
C VAL A 61 -4.81 4.93 -2.92
N LEU A 62 -5.73 5.77 -2.43
CA LEU A 62 -6.58 5.47 -1.29
C LEU A 62 -8.00 5.14 -1.76
N THR A 63 -8.50 3.97 -1.36
CA THR A 63 -9.85 3.52 -1.69
C THR A 63 -10.60 3.18 -0.40
N GLY A 64 -11.71 3.86 -0.16
CA GLY A 64 -12.60 3.57 0.97
C GLY A 64 -13.67 2.55 0.59
N TYR A 65 -14.07 1.73 1.56
CA TYR A 65 -15.10 0.71 1.39
C TYR A 65 -16.15 0.79 2.51
N THR A 66 -17.29 0.16 2.27
CA THR A 66 -18.34 -0.10 3.26
C THR A 66 -18.75 -1.57 3.15
N ASP A 67 -19.46 -2.07 4.15
CA ASP A 67 -20.22 -3.30 4.00
C ASP A 67 -21.49 -3.07 3.14
N ALA A 68 -22.27 -4.14 2.94
CA ALA A 68 -23.46 -4.13 2.08
C ALA A 68 -24.72 -3.57 2.76
N SER A 69 -24.65 -3.16 4.03
CA SER A 69 -25.81 -2.68 4.79
C SER A 69 -26.14 -1.24 4.42
N GLY A 70 -27.44 -0.92 4.33
CA GLY A 70 -27.91 0.43 4.03
C GLY A 70 -28.08 0.71 2.54
N THR A 71 -28.23 1.99 2.18
CA THR A 71 -28.49 2.39 0.80
C THR A 71 -27.20 2.58 0.02
N GLN A 72 -27.24 2.32 -1.28
CA GLN A 72 -26.09 2.53 -2.17
C GLN A 72 -25.61 3.99 -2.14
N ALA A 73 -26.54 4.96 -2.14
CA ALA A 73 -26.20 6.38 -2.11
C ALA A 73 -25.43 6.76 -0.84
N TYR A 74 -25.88 6.25 0.31
CA TYR A 74 -25.22 6.47 1.59
C TYR A 74 -23.83 5.82 1.63
N ASN A 75 -23.72 4.56 1.24
CA ASN A 75 -22.45 3.83 1.24
C ASN A 75 -21.43 4.43 0.26
N ASN A 76 -21.88 4.98 -0.87
CA ASN A 76 -21.03 5.72 -1.80
C ASN A 76 -20.50 7.03 -1.22
N GLN A 77 -21.25 7.68 -0.34
CA GLN A 77 -20.78 8.89 0.35
C GLN A 77 -19.80 8.50 1.47
N LEU A 78 -20.19 7.54 2.31
CA LEU A 78 -19.38 7.08 3.44
C LEU A 78 -18.02 6.53 2.99
N SER A 79 -17.96 5.78 1.88
CA SER A 79 -16.70 5.28 1.32
C SER A 79 -15.75 6.41 0.88
N LYS A 80 -16.29 7.48 0.27
CA LYS A 80 -15.51 8.65 -0.13
C LYS A 80 -15.00 9.45 1.07
N GLU A 81 -15.80 9.55 2.13
CA GLU A 81 -15.39 10.20 3.36
C GLU A 81 -14.26 9.42 4.04
N ARG A 82 -14.35 8.09 4.10
CA ARG A 82 -13.29 7.20 4.62
C ARG A 82 -11.98 7.31 3.86
N ALA A 83 -12.03 7.52 2.55
CA ALA A 83 -10.83 7.73 1.74
C ALA A 83 -10.15 9.09 1.97
N ARG A 84 -10.84 10.05 2.62
CA ARG A 84 -10.35 11.42 2.90
C ARG A 84 -9.90 11.63 4.35
N ALA A 85 -10.16 10.67 5.23
CA ALA A 85 -9.83 10.71 6.65
C ALA A 85 -8.35 10.47 6.90
#